data_AF-A0A9D1LCD9-F1
#
_entry.id   AF-A0A9D1LCD9-F1
#
_cell.length_a   1.000
_cell.length_b   1.000
_cell.length_c   1.000
_cell.angle_alpha   90.00
_cell.angle_beta   90.00
_cell.angle_gamma   90.00
#
_symmetry.space_group_name_H-M   'P 1'
#
loop_
_entity.id
_entity.type
_entity.pdbx_description
1 polymer ?
#
loop_
_entity_poly.entity_id
_entity_poly.type
_entity_poly.pdbx_seq_one_letter_code
_entity_poly.pdbx_strand_id
1 'polypeptide(L)'
;MYKQALSDKLRLYDLFRLHKWRKDFRKAHPHMFGPIGTMIFCGAQGKGKTLSAVNYVCNVLKDYPFAILVTNVAIKDYPFNAYYKVISGQGVLFDKATDDIITSEEIIAGNYMRVCIEYDGLDTLKYVCNGEYGVIYLIDELHLELNSLESKNIDIDVMTEISQQRKQRKHIVGTSQVYMRLAKPLREQIFDVVICDNFFHCLQFNKAIDGETAKEEDGKLKATIKSRSLFFHTPEMYERYDTFAKMKRYNKEWQGHKREAPVYTYTPPQERSKKK
;
A
#
# COMPACT_ATOMS: atom_id res chain seq x y z
N MET A 1 -25.35 -20.47 22.12
CA MET A 1 -24.78 -19.14 22.40
C MET A 1 -25.24 -18.66 23.77
N TYR A 2 -24.32 -18.48 24.72
CA TYR A 2 -24.65 -18.13 26.10
C TYR A 2 -24.91 -16.61 26.21
N LYS A 3 -26.18 -16.20 26.02
CA LYS A 3 -26.58 -14.79 25.86
C LYS A 3 -26.18 -13.87 27.03
N GLN A 4 -26.14 -14.39 28.25
CA GLN A 4 -25.76 -13.62 29.44
C GLN A 4 -24.29 -13.17 29.43
N ALA A 5 -23.40 -13.90 28.75
CA ALA A 5 -22.00 -13.48 28.59
C ALA A 5 -21.81 -12.41 27.50
N LEU A 6 -22.84 -12.12 26.68
CA LEU A 6 -22.79 -11.05 25.68
C LEU A 6 -23.35 -9.72 26.20
N SER A 7 -24.00 -9.74 27.37
CA SER A 7 -24.58 -8.55 27.99
C SER A 7 -23.66 -8.02 29.08
N ASP A 8 -23.16 -6.80 28.90
CA ASP A 8 -22.48 -6.04 29.94
C ASP A 8 -23.38 -4.89 30.45
N LYS A 9 -23.10 -4.36 31.65
CA LYS A 9 -23.92 -3.29 32.25
C LYS A 9 -23.69 -1.97 31.52
N LEU A 10 -24.72 -1.45 30.85
CA LEU A 10 -24.71 -0.13 30.22
C LEU A 10 -24.74 0.98 31.28
N ARG A 11 -23.57 1.53 31.63
CA ARG A 11 -23.45 2.67 32.56
C ARG A 11 -22.89 3.89 31.83
N LEU A 12 -23.59 5.03 31.94
CA LEU A 12 -23.14 6.30 31.35
C LEU A 12 -21.77 6.75 31.87
N TYR A 13 -21.42 6.42 33.11
CA TYR A 13 -20.09 6.69 33.68
C TYR A 13 -18.95 6.02 32.89
N ASP A 14 -19.19 4.83 32.33
CA ASP A 14 -18.18 4.12 31.54
C ASP A 14 -17.87 4.84 30.22
N LEU A 15 -18.80 5.64 29.68
CA LEU A 15 -18.55 6.49 28.51
C LEU A 15 -17.54 7.60 28.84
N PHE A 16 -17.68 8.25 29.99
CA PHE A 16 -16.74 9.28 30.44
C PHE A 16 -15.35 8.69 30.71
N ARG A 17 -15.29 7.52 31.36
CA ARG A 17 -14.05 6.79 31.60
C ARG A 17 -13.37 6.39 30.28
N LEU A 18 -14.13 5.87 29.32
CA LEU A 18 -13.63 5.53 27.99
C LEU A 18 -13.10 6.75 27.24
N HIS A 19 -13.82 7.88 27.30
CA HIS A 19 -13.38 9.11 26.65
C HIS A 19 -12.08 9.63 27.25
N LYS A 20 -11.98 9.67 28.59
CA LYS A 20 -10.75 10.06 29.29
C LYS A 20 -9.59 9.14 28.92
N TRP A 21 -9.80 7.81 28.98
CA TRP A 21 -8.79 6.83 28.61
C TRP A 21 -8.32 6.99 27.17
N ARG A 22 -9.23 7.18 26.19
CA ARG A 22 -8.87 7.42 24.78
C ARG A 22 -8.05 8.70 24.60
N LYS A 23 -8.38 9.75 25.36
CA LYS A 23 -7.66 11.03 25.32
C LYS A 23 -6.25 10.88 25.90
N ASP A 24 -6.13 10.24 27.05
CA ASP A 24 -4.86 10.02 27.74
C ASP A 24 -3.95 9.09 26.91
N PHE A 25 -4.53 8.04 26.31
CA PHE A 25 -3.81 7.12 25.41
C PHE A 25 -3.24 7.83 24.18
N ARG A 26 -4.01 8.68 23.49
CA ARG A 26 -3.49 9.44 22.34
C ARG A 26 -2.41 10.46 22.74
N LYS A 27 -2.50 11.02 23.94
CA LYS A 27 -1.45 11.92 24.46
C LYS A 27 -0.16 11.17 24.75
N ALA A 28 -0.25 9.95 25.26
CA ALA A 28 0.91 9.10 25.54
C ALA A 28 1.57 8.57 24.27
N HIS A 29 0.81 8.37 23.19
CA HIS A 29 1.30 7.83 21.92
C HIS A 29 1.01 8.79 20.74
N PRO A 30 1.65 9.97 20.69
CA PRO A 30 1.35 11.03 19.71
C PRO A 30 1.68 10.64 18.27
N HIS A 31 2.66 9.75 18.06
CA HIS A 31 3.14 9.32 16.75
C HIS A 31 2.64 7.93 16.35
N MET A 32 1.66 7.40 17.09
CA MET A 32 1.11 6.08 16.86
C MET A 32 0.49 6.00 15.47
N PHE A 33 0.90 5.00 14.71
CA PHE A 33 0.39 4.75 13.37
C PHE A 33 -1.10 4.38 13.42
N GLY A 34 -1.91 5.27 12.88
CA GLY A 34 -3.37 5.16 12.86
C GLY A 34 -3.94 4.31 11.72
N PRO A 35 -3.46 4.44 10.47
CA PRO A 35 -3.95 3.67 9.34
C PRO A 35 -3.70 2.18 9.55
N ILE A 36 -4.72 1.36 9.38
CA ILE A 36 -4.61 -0.10 9.47
C ILE A 36 -5.49 -0.73 8.41
N GLY A 37 -5.16 -1.97 8.05
CA GLY A 37 -5.98 -2.75 7.12
C GLY A 37 -5.48 -2.67 5.68
N THR A 38 -6.21 -3.37 4.82
CA THR A 38 -5.88 -3.48 3.39
C THR A 38 -6.77 -2.57 2.58
N MET A 39 -6.15 -1.72 1.75
CA MET A 39 -6.81 -0.85 0.79
C MET A 39 -6.37 -1.21 -0.63
N ILE A 40 -7.30 -1.37 -1.57
CA ILE A 40 -6.95 -1.67 -2.97
C ILE A 40 -7.52 -0.63 -3.92
N PHE A 41 -6.64 -0.06 -4.74
CA PHE A 41 -6.99 0.82 -5.85
C PHE A 41 -7.28 -0.01 -7.10
N CYS A 42 -8.53 0.04 -7.57
CA CYS A 42 -9.02 -0.71 -8.71
C CYS A 42 -9.37 0.19 -9.89
N GLY A 43 -9.03 -0.23 -11.11
CA GLY A 43 -9.44 0.45 -12.34
C GLY A 43 -8.76 -0.13 -13.57
N ALA A 44 -9.39 0.05 -14.74
CA ALA A 44 -8.80 -0.36 -16.01
C ALA A 44 -7.44 0.30 -16.26
N GLN A 45 -6.66 -0.23 -17.21
CA GLN A 45 -5.37 0.35 -17.57
C GLN A 45 -5.52 1.83 -17.94
N GLY A 46 -4.62 2.68 -17.42
CA GLY A 46 -4.65 4.13 -17.64
C GLY A 46 -5.65 4.92 -16.78
N LYS A 47 -6.40 4.28 -15.88
CA LYS A 47 -7.38 4.95 -14.99
C LYS A 47 -6.80 5.58 -13.72
N GLY A 48 -5.47 5.69 -13.63
CA GLY A 48 -4.80 6.38 -12.52
C GLY A 48 -4.76 5.61 -11.20
N LYS A 49 -4.90 4.28 -11.21
CA LYS A 49 -4.83 3.43 -9.99
C LYS A 49 -3.50 3.56 -9.24
N THR A 50 -2.37 3.42 -9.95
CA THR A 50 -1.02 3.52 -9.35
C THR A 50 -0.72 4.94 -8.90
N LEU A 51 -1.08 5.95 -9.72
CA LEU A 51 -0.93 7.36 -9.36
C LEU A 51 -1.69 7.69 -8.07
N SER A 52 -2.94 7.23 -7.98
CA SER A 52 -3.78 7.43 -6.79
C SER A 52 -3.23 6.73 -5.55
N ALA A 53 -2.75 5.48 -5.70
CA ALA A 53 -2.15 4.71 -4.62
C ALA A 53 -0.84 5.34 -4.10
N VAL A 54 0.06 5.73 -5.01
CA VAL A 54 1.30 6.44 -4.67
C VAL A 54 0.99 7.76 -3.99
N ASN A 55 0.05 8.55 -4.53
CA ASN A 55 -0.31 9.83 -3.92
C ASN A 55 -0.91 9.66 -2.52
N TYR A 56 -1.78 8.67 -2.34
CA TYR A 56 -2.33 8.31 -1.03
C TYR A 56 -1.21 7.95 -0.05
N VAL A 57 -0.32 7.01 -0.41
CA VAL A 57 0.78 6.55 0.46
C VAL A 57 1.73 7.70 0.82
N CYS A 58 2.09 8.55 -0.13
CA CYS A 58 2.93 9.72 0.16
C CYS A 58 2.26 10.71 1.10
N ASN A 59 0.94 10.89 1.02
CA ASN A 59 0.22 11.74 1.97
C ASN A 59 0.15 11.11 3.37
N VAL A 60 -0.07 9.80 3.45
CA VAL A 60 0.00 9.06 4.72
C VAL A 60 1.40 9.19 5.34
N LEU A 61 2.47 9.03 4.56
CA LEU A 61 3.84 9.16 5.06
C LEU A 61 4.21 10.60 5.50
N LYS A 62 3.50 11.63 5.02
CA LYS A 62 3.64 13.00 5.56
C LYS A 62 3.03 13.12 6.95
N ASP A 63 1.87 12.50 7.15
CA ASP A 63 1.17 12.50 8.44
C ASP A 63 1.86 11.56 9.45
N TYR A 64 2.52 10.51 8.96
CA TYR A 64 3.23 9.49 9.74
C TYR A 64 4.69 9.35 9.28
N PRO A 65 5.56 10.33 9.57
CA PRO A 65 6.93 10.38 9.04
C PRO A 65 7.86 9.28 9.58
N PHE A 66 7.50 8.64 10.70
CA PHE A 66 8.26 7.55 11.31
C PHE A 66 7.83 6.16 10.85
N ALA A 67 6.80 6.07 10.00
CA ALA A 67 6.40 4.81 9.40
C ALA A 67 7.43 4.34 8.37
N ILE A 68 7.65 3.03 8.31
CA ILE A 68 8.52 2.42 7.30
C ILE A 68 7.71 2.16 6.04
N LEU A 69 8.26 2.52 4.89
CA LEU A 69 7.68 2.17 3.60
C LEU A 69 8.30 0.86 3.08
N VAL A 70 7.46 -0.06 2.65
CA VAL A 70 7.87 -1.27 1.92
C VAL A 70 7.17 -1.26 0.57
N THR A 71 7.91 -1.32 -0.54
CA THR A 71 7.28 -1.21 -1.87
C THR A 71 8.06 -1.85 -2.99
N ASN A 72 7.35 -2.30 -4.04
CA ASN A 72 7.93 -2.70 -5.32
C ASN A 72 7.94 -1.54 -6.34
N VAL A 73 7.57 -0.33 -5.93
CA VAL A 73 7.54 0.88 -6.76
C VAL A 73 8.67 1.80 -6.34
N ALA A 74 9.52 2.22 -7.29
CA ALA A 74 10.54 3.22 -7.02
C ALA A 74 9.88 4.59 -6.86
N ILE A 75 9.93 5.15 -5.66
CA ILE A 75 9.41 6.50 -5.35
C ILE A 75 10.60 7.44 -5.14
N LYS A 76 10.64 8.54 -5.90
CA LYS A 76 11.75 9.50 -5.93
C LYS A 76 12.10 10.04 -4.53
N ASP A 77 11.07 10.36 -3.74
CA ASP A 77 11.24 10.92 -2.39
C ASP A 77 11.59 9.86 -1.33
N TYR A 78 11.42 8.57 -1.64
CA TYR A 78 11.64 7.43 -0.76
C TYR A 78 12.53 6.38 -1.47
N PRO A 79 13.82 6.70 -1.70
CA PRO A 79 14.74 5.75 -2.31
C PRO A 79 14.93 4.54 -1.41
N PHE A 80 15.16 3.35 -1.98
CA PHE A 80 15.48 2.14 -1.22
C PHE A 80 16.80 2.30 -0.48
N ASN A 81 16.72 2.76 0.78
CA ASN A 81 17.82 3.11 1.65
C ASN A 81 17.99 2.13 2.81
N ALA A 82 17.08 1.17 2.98
CA ALA A 82 17.17 0.15 4.01
C ALA A 82 16.93 -1.25 3.44
N TYR A 83 17.44 -2.24 4.15
CA TYR A 83 17.14 -3.65 3.93
C TYR A 83 16.91 -4.34 5.28
N TYR A 84 16.46 -5.60 5.26
CA TYR A 84 16.29 -6.38 6.48
C TYR A 84 17.03 -7.71 6.37
N LYS A 85 17.42 -8.27 7.52
CA LYS A 85 17.92 -9.63 7.67
C LYS A 85 17.19 -10.31 8.82
N VAL A 86 17.00 -11.62 8.72
CA VAL A 86 16.45 -12.41 9.82
C VAL A 86 17.61 -12.88 10.70
N ILE A 87 17.67 -12.39 11.94
CA ILE A 87 18.67 -12.76 12.93
C ILE A 87 17.94 -13.39 14.10
N SER A 88 18.28 -14.63 14.45
CA SER A 88 17.64 -15.37 15.54
C SER A 88 16.11 -15.44 15.43
N GLY A 89 15.58 -15.51 14.20
CA GLY A 89 14.14 -15.57 13.92
C GLY A 89 13.41 -14.23 13.98
N GLN A 90 14.12 -13.11 14.14
CA GLN A 90 13.56 -11.75 14.15
C GLN A 90 14.08 -10.94 12.97
N GLY A 91 13.21 -10.12 12.37
CA GLY A 91 13.62 -9.17 11.35
C GLY A 91 14.34 -7.98 11.97
N VAL A 92 15.58 -7.77 11.54
CA VAL A 92 16.41 -6.61 11.93
C VAL A 92 16.65 -5.77 10.69
N LEU A 93 16.46 -4.46 10.82
CA LEU A 93 16.62 -3.50 9.74
C LEU A 93 18.04 -2.94 9.74
N PHE A 94 18.54 -2.67 8.55
CA PHE A 94 19.87 -2.14 8.32
C PHE A 94 19.83 -0.99 7.31
N ASP A 95 20.63 0.03 7.57
CA ASP A 95 20.91 1.08 6.60
C ASP A 95 21.76 0.52 5.46
N LYS A 96 21.41 0.89 4.23
CA LYS A 96 22.06 0.34 3.03
C LYS A 96 23.42 0.98 2.75
N ALA A 97 23.69 2.17 3.28
CA ALA A 97 24.95 2.86 3.08
C ALA A 97 25.99 2.50 4.15
N THR A 98 25.56 2.32 5.40
CA THR A 98 26.48 2.09 6.53
C THR A 98 26.44 0.68 7.10
N ASP A 99 25.44 -0.13 6.76
CA ASP A 99 25.16 -1.42 7.41
C ASP A 99 24.90 -1.30 8.93
N ASP A 100 24.58 -0.09 9.42
CA ASP A 100 24.17 0.13 10.80
C ASP A 100 22.72 -0.38 10.99
N ILE A 101 22.43 -0.85 12.20
CA ILE A 101 21.08 -1.29 12.56
C ILE A 101 20.17 -0.06 12.60
N ILE A 102 18.96 -0.18 12.02
CA ILE A 102 17.92 0.84 12.12
C ILE A 102 16.89 0.39 13.15
N THR A 103 16.70 1.21 14.17
CA THR A 103 15.66 1.04 15.21
C THR A 103 14.60 2.13 15.11
N SER A 104 13.42 1.88 15.69
CA SER A 104 12.35 2.90 15.74
C SER A 104 12.83 4.15 16.49
N GLU A 105 13.63 3.98 17.54
CA GLU A 105 14.22 5.05 18.33
C GLU A 105 15.13 5.97 17.49
N GLU A 106 15.94 5.40 16.60
CA GLU A 106 16.82 6.18 15.72
C GLU A 106 16.06 6.90 14.60
N ILE A 107 14.97 6.32 14.12
CA ILE A 107 14.06 6.99 13.17
C ILE A 107 13.44 8.22 13.84
N ILE A 108 12.99 8.10 15.08
CA ILE A 108 12.38 9.22 15.85
C ILE A 108 13.43 10.28 16.19
N ALA A 109 14.64 9.86 16.54
CA ALA A 109 15.77 10.76 16.79
C ALA A 109 16.19 11.52 15.53
N GLY A 110 15.74 11.10 14.34
CA GLY A 110 16.03 11.74 13.06
C GLY A 110 17.34 11.27 12.42
N ASN A 111 17.96 10.20 12.93
CA ASN A 111 19.18 9.63 12.36
C ASN A 111 18.90 8.94 11.01
N TYR A 112 17.72 8.34 10.88
CA TYR A 112 17.24 7.72 9.64
C TYR A 112 15.90 8.33 9.24
N MET A 113 15.83 8.87 8.03
CA MET A 113 14.63 9.49 7.50
C MET A 113 14.10 8.72 6.30
N ARG A 114 12.77 8.68 6.15
CA ARG A 114 12.09 8.10 4.98
C ARG A 114 12.55 6.67 4.70
N VAL A 115 12.64 5.86 5.75
CA VAL A 115 13.10 4.46 5.68
C VAL A 115 12.22 3.70 4.69
N CYS A 116 12.85 3.20 3.63
CA CYS A 116 12.19 2.55 2.51
C CYS A 116 12.93 1.25 2.14
N ILE A 117 12.18 0.16 2.14
CA ILE A 117 12.65 -1.20 1.88
C ILE A 117 11.99 -1.71 0.60
N GLU A 118 12.77 -2.40 -0.24
CA GLU A 118 12.23 -3.05 -1.43
C GLU A 118 11.35 -4.24 -1.04
N TYR A 119 10.14 -4.32 -1.59
CA TYR A 119 9.24 -5.45 -1.38
C TYR A 119 9.75 -6.71 -2.08
N ASP A 120 9.80 -7.82 -1.34
CA ASP A 120 10.30 -9.12 -1.80
C ASP A 120 9.30 -10.28 -1.61
N GLY A 121 8.05 -9.97 -1.23
CA GLY A 121 7.00 -10.97 -1.03
C GLY A 121 6.59 -11.13 0.42
N LEU A 122 6.37 -12.38 0.83
CA LEU A 122 5.84 -12.71 2.16
C LEU A 122 6.86 -12.44 3.28
N ASP A 123 8.16 -12.51 3.00
CA ASP A 123 9.17 -12.36 4.05
C ASP A 123 9.20 -10.92 4.60
N THR A 124 9.13 -9.90 3.75
CA THR A 124 8.92 -8.52 4.22
C THR A 124 7.62 -8.35 5.00
N LEU A 125 6.54 -9.05 4.64
CA LEU A 125 5.28 -9.03 5.41
C LEU A 125 5.40 -9.71 6.77
N LYS A 126 6.29 -10.69 6.94
CA LYS A 126 6.52 -11.38 8.22
C LYS A 126 7.50 -10.63 9.12
N TYR A 127 8.64 -10.24 8.56
CA TYR A 127 9.81 -9.83 9.35
C TYR A 127 9.97 -8.32 9.50
N VAL A 128 9.44 -7.50 8.59
CA VAL A 128 9.50 -6.04 8.74
C VAL A 128 8.43 -5.59 9.75
N CYS A 129 8.89 -4.98 10.83
CA CYS A 129 8.07 -4.48 11.93
C CYS A 129 8.63 -3.15 12.42
N ASN A 130 7.73 -2.25 12.86
CA ASN A 130 8.10 -0.92 13.36
C ASN A 130 7.24 -0.53 14.58
N GLY A 131 6.87 -1.54 15.39
CA GLY A 131 6.09 -1.37 16.61
C GLY A 131 4.86 -0.47 16.45
N GLU A 132 4.78 0.56 17.28
CA GLU A 132 3.65 1.50 17.26
C GLU A 132 3.66 2.50 16.09
N TYR A 133 4.81 2.69 15.43
CA TYR A 133 5.03 3.63 14.33
C TYR A 133 4.68 3.06 12.96
N GLY A 134 4.45 1.74 12.91
CA GLY A 134 3.78 1.07 11.80
C GLY A 134 4.60 0.94 10.52
N VAL A 135 4.07 0.11 9.62
CA VAL A 135 4.67 -0.20 8.32
C VAL A 135 3.61 -0.04 7.24
N ILE A 136 3.95 0.70 6.19
CA ILE A 136 3.09 0.91 5.02
C ILE A 136 3.64 0.09 3.87
N TYR A 137 2.81 -0.77 3.30
CA TYR A 137 3.13 -1.51 2.10
C TYR A 137 2.45 -0.84 0.90
N LEU A 138 3.21 -0.56 -0.15
CA LEU A 138 2.66 -0.17 -1.46
C LEU A 138 3.05 -1.25 -2.47
N ILE A 139 2.06 -2.03 -2.91
CA ILE A 139 2.27 -3.16 -3.82
C ILE A 139 1.50 -2.90 -5.11
N ASP A 140 2.21 -2.49 -6.15
CA ASP A 140 1.60 -2.26 -7.45
C ASP A 140 1.40 -3.58 -8.22
N GLU A 141 0.21 -3.74 -8.81
CA GLU A 141 -0.35 -4.96 -9.37
C GLU A 141 -0.29 -6.15 -8.40
N LEU A 142 -0.86 -5.97 -7.20
CA LEU A 142 -0.93 -6.98 -6.13
C LEU A 142 -1.48 -8.34 -6.60
N HIS A 143 -2.37 -8.34 -7.60
CA HIS A 143 -2.89 -9.57 -8.18
C HIS A 143 -1.81 -10.47 -8.82
N LEU A 144 -0.72 -9.90 -9.33
CA LEU A 144 0.39 -10.67 -9.89
C LEU A 144 1.23 -11.36 -8.80
N GLU A 145 1.44 -10.67 -7.67
CA GLU A 145 2.14 -11.20 -6.50
C GLU A 145 1.39 -12.40 -5.90
N LEU A 146 0.06 -12.36 -5.91
CA LEU A 146 -0.76 -13.43 -5.33
C LEU A 146 -0.96 -14.61 -6.29
N ASN A 147 -0.94 -14.39 -7.61
CA ASN A 147 -1.01 -15.47 -8.58
C ASN A 147 0.30 -16.28 -8.65
N SER A 148 1.45 -15.63 -8.46
CA SER A 148 2.73 -16.36 -8.31
C SER A 148 2.71 -17.22 -7.05
N LEU A 149 2.05 -16.75 -5.98
CA LEU A 149 1.82 -17.48 -4.72
C LEU A 149 0.71 -18.54 -4.82
N GLU A 150 -0.25 -18.45 -5.74
CA GLU A 150 -1.25 -19.51 -5.98
C GLU A 150 -0.60 -20.80 -6.51
N SER A 151 0.48 -20.69 -7.28
CA SER A 151 1.29 -21.86 -7.69
C SER A 151 1.95 -22.58 -6.51
N LYS A 152 2.08 -21.87 -5.37
CA LYS A 152 2.49 -22.37 -4.07
C LYS A 152 1.34 -22.24 -3.06
N ASN A 153 0.14 -22.67 -3.44
CA ASN A 153 -0.93 -23.00 -2.51
C ASN A 153 -1.16 -21.92 -1.44
N ILE A 154 -1.40 -20.64 -1.85
CA ILE A 154 -1.49 -19.42 -0.98
C ILE A 154 -1.20 -19.77 0.47
N ASP A 155 0.09 -19.73 0.81
CA ASP A 155 0.59 -20.19 2.11
C ASP A 155 -0.34 -19.67 3.20
N ILE A 156 -0.89 -20.56 4.04
CA ILE A 156 -1.77 -20.21 5.17
C ILE A 156 -1.15 -19.06 5.97
N ASP A 157 0.18 -19.00 5.98
CA ASP A 157 1.00 -17.93 6.49
C ASP A 157 0.68 -16.54 5.92
N VAL A 158 0.49 -16.36 4.60
CA VAL A 158 0.14 -15.06 3.99
C VAL A 158 -1.21 -14.56 4.52
N MET A 159 -2.21 -15.45 4.53
CA MET A 159 -3.56 -15.09 5.01
C MET A 159 -3.55 -14.84 6.52
N THR A 160 -2.75 -15.60 7.27
CA THR A 160 -2.55 -15.39 8.71
C THR A 160 -1.93 -14.02 8.96
N GLU A 161 -0.92 -13.62 8.20
CA GLU A 161 -0.24 -12.35 8.41
C GLU A 161 -1.08 -11.14 7.98
N ILE A 162 -1.78 -11.25 6.85
CA ILE A 162 -2.78 -10.26 6.46
C ILE A 162 -3.89 -10.16 7.51
N SER A 163 -4.32 -11.28 8.11
CA SER A 163 -5.34 -11.26 9.18
C SER A 163 -4.80 -10.63 10.47
N GLN A 164 -3.49 -10.71 10.73
CA GLN A 164 -2.84 -10.15 11.92
C GLN A 164 -2.39 -8.69 11.77
N GLN A 165 -2.57 -8.07 10.59
CA GLN A 165 -2.13 -6.70 10.30
C GLN A 165 -2.61 -5.64 11.29
N ARG A 166 -3.81 -5.82 11.88
CA ARG A 166 -4.40 -4.90 12.88
C ARG A 166 -3.56 -4.83 14.15
N LYS A 167 -2.89 -5.92 14.53
CA LYS A 167 -2.04 -6.00 15.74
C LYS A 167 -0.63 -5.48 15.48
N GLN A 168 -0.12 -5.70 14.27
CA GLN A 168 1.23 -5.32 13.86
C GLN A 168 1.31 -3.92 13.24
N ARG A 169 0.20 -3.16 13.19
CA ARG A 169 0.08 -1.82 12.58
C ARG A 169 0.62 -1.77 11.16
N LYS A 170 0.21 -2.74 10.36
CA LYS A 170 0.51 -2.81 8.93
C LYS A 170 -0.66 -2.23 8.15
N HIS A 171 -0.33 -1.35 7.21
CA HIS A 171 -1.30 -0.82 6.25
C HIS A 171 -0.86 -1.22 4.85
N ILE A 172 -1.66 -2.08 4.20
CA ILE A 172 -1.33 -2.64 2.89
C ILE A 172 -2.14 -1.89 1.84
N VAL A 173 -1.44 -1.22 0.93
CA VAL A 173 -2.01 -0.51 -0.21
C VAL A 173 -1.65 -1.25 -1.48
N GLY A 174 -2.64 -1.82 -2.15
CA GLY A 174 -2.46 -2.57 -3.39
C GLY A 174 -3.06 -1.84 -4.59
N THR A 175 -2.60 -2.18 -5.80
CA THR A 175 -3.34 -1.89 -7.04
C THR A 175 -3.78 -3.17 -7.74
N SER A 176 -4.94 -3.13 -8.38
CA SER A 176 -5.44 -4.22 -9.22
C SER A 176 -6.28 -3.67 -10.37
N GLN A 177 -6.33 -4.37 -11.50
CA GLN A 177 -7.17 -3.95 -12.62
C GLN A 177 -8.66 -4.07 -12.28
N VAL A 178 -9.03 -5.19 -11.66
CA VAL A 178 -10.42 -5.53 -11.35
C VAL A 178 -10.45 -6.19 -9.97
N TYR A 179 -11.24 -5.64 -9.05
CA TYR A 179 -11.40 -6.18 -7.70
C TYR A 179 -11.80 -7.66 -7.71
N MET A 180 -12.75 -8.03 -8.58
CA MET A 180 -13.28 -9.39 -8.71
C MET A 180 -12.26 -10.41 -9.23
N ARG A 181 -11.11 -9.98 -9.78
CA ARG A 181 -10.02 -10.89 -10.17
C ARG A 181 -9.15 -11.33 -9.01
N LEU A 182 -9.33 -10.73 -7.84
CA LEU A 182 -8.61 -11.13 -6.63
C LEU A 182 -9.23 -12.42 -6.07
N ALA A 183 -8.36 -13.31 -5.59
CA ALA A 183 -8.76 -14.53 -4.91
C ALA A 183 -9.77 -14.22 -3.79
N LYS A 184 -10.80 -15.06 -3.66
CA LYS A 184 -11.88 -14.87 -2.67
C LYS A 184 -11.35 -14.66 -1.23
N PRO A 185 -10.36 -15.44 -0.73
CA PRO A 185 -9.81 -15.23 0.61
C PRO A 185 -9.20 -13.84 0.79
N LEU A 186 -8.51 -13.30 -0.22
CA LEU A 186 -7.97 -11.94 -0.16
C LEU A 186 -9.08 -10.90 -0.12
N ARG A 187 -10.14 -11.09 -0.93
CA ARG A 187 -11.29 -10.17 -0.95
C ARG A 187 -11.95 -10.02 0.41
N GLU A 188 -12.07 -11.12 1.15
CA GLU A 188 -12.62 -11.12 2.51
C GLU A 188 -11.75 -10.35 3.52
N GLN A 189 -10.46 -10.13 3.24
CA GLN A 189 -9.55 -9.38 4.11
C GLN A 189 -9.41 -7.89 3.73
N ILE A 190 -10.01 -7.44 2.63
CA ILE A 190 -9.91 -6.05 2.15
C ILE A 190 -10.95 -5.17 2.83
N PHE A 191 -10.51 -4.08 3.47
CA PHE A 191 -11.41 -3.16 4.17
C PHE A 191 -11.93 -2.07 3.25
N ASP A 192 -11.07 -1.57 2.35
CA ASP A 192 -11.40 -0.47 1.46
C ASP A 192 -11.02 -0.81 0.02
N VAL A 193 -11.97 -0.60 -0.89
CA VAL A 193 -11.72 -0.68 -2.33
C VAL A 193 -11.93 0.71 -2.92
N VAL A 194 -10.93 1.23 -3.63
CA VAL A 194 -10.98 2.54 -4.27
C VAL A 194 -11.14 2.34 -5.77
N ILE A 195 -12.34 2.58 -6.28
CA ILE A 195 -12.60 2.55 -7.73
C ILE A 195 -12.08 3.85 -8.33
N CYS A 196 -11.09 3.72 -9.22
CA CYS A 196 -10.36 4.81 -9.85
C CYS A 196 -10.86 5.02 -11.28
N ASP A 197 -11.21 6.26 -11.59
CA ASP A 197 -11.54 6.73 -12.93
C ASP A 197 -10.72 7.97 -13.25
N ASN A 198 -10.30 8.08 -14.51
CA ASN A 198 -9.61 9.26 -15.03
C ASN A 198 -10.41 9.80 -16.22
N PHE A 199 -10.82 11.06 -16.12
CA PHE A 199 -11.53 11.80 -17.15
C PHE A 199 -10.60 12.79 -17.82
N PHE A 200 -10.66 12.88 -19.15
CA PHE A 200 -9.83 13.79 -19.95
C PHE A 200 -8.31 13.63 -19.74
N HIS A 201 -7.89 12.47 -19.24
CA HIS A 201 -6.51 12.16 -18.87
C HIS A 201 -5.89 13.01 -17.74
N CYS A 202 -6.65 13.92 -17.12
CA CYS A 202 -6.16 14.83 -16.09
C CYS A 202 -7.04 14.93 -14.84
N LEU A 203 -8.31 14.52 -14.89
CA LEU A 203 -9.24 14.62 -13.77
C LEU A 203 -9.43 13.24 -13.14
N GLN A 204 -8.80 13.01 -11.99
CA GLN A 204 -8.93 11.77 -11.23
C GLN A 204 -10.18 11.82 -10.36
N PHE A 205 -11.01 10.79 -10.48
CA PHE A 205 -12.15 10.54 -9.62
C PHE A 205 -11.98 9.19 -8.92
N ASN A 206 -11.94 9.21 -7.59
CA ASN A 206 -11.77 8.03 -6.78
C ASN A 206 -12.98 7.84 -5.88
N LYS A 207 -13.60 6.67 -5.95
CA LYS A 207 -14.75 6.27 -5.14
C LYS A 207 -14.33 5.15 -4.19
N ALA A 208 -14.21 5.47 -2.90
CA ALA A 208 -13.93 4.48 -1.88
C ALA A 208 -15.23 3.78 -1.45
N ILE A 209 -15.20 2.45 -1.47
CA ILE A 209 -16.29 1.59 -1.03
C ILE A 209 -15.80 0.65 0.06
N ASP A 210 -16.74 0.21 0.89
CA ASP A 210 -16.46 -0.72 1.97
C ASP A 210 -16.33 -2.16 1.45
N GLY A 211 -15.12 -2.70 1.54
CA GLY A 211 -14.77 -4.04 1.05
C GLY A 211 -15.49 -5.16 1.80
N GLU A 212 -15.74 -5.01 3.10
CA GLU A 212 -16.46 -6.00 3.93
C GLU A 212 -17.94 -6.13 3.50
N THR A 213 -18.51 -5.09 2.90
CA THR A 213 -19.90 -5.10 2.39
C THR A 213 -19.99 -5.38 0.89
N ALA A 214 -18.85 -5.53 0.21
CA ALA A 214 -18.79 -5.61 -1.24
C ALA A 214 -19.31 -6.96 -1.74
N LYS A 215 -20.42 -6.94 -2.47
CA LYS A 215 -21.05 -8.11 -3.08
C LYS A 215 -21.16 -7.94 -4.59
N GLU A 216 -21.03 -9.05 -5.28
CA GLU A 216 -21.34 -9.11 -6.71
C GLU A 216 -22.83 -9.42 -6.87
N GLU A 217 -23.55 -8.53 -7.53
CA GLU A 217 -24.93 -8.76 -7.96
C GLU A 217 -25.01 -8.36 -9.44
N ASP A 218 -25.39 -9.31 -10.31
CA ASP A 218 -25.55 -9.11 -11.76
C ASP A 218 -24.29 -8.57 -12.46
N GLY A 219 -23.11 -9.05 -12.06
CA GLY A 219 -21.82 -8.59 -12.61
C GLY A 219 -21.42 -7.17 -12.19
N LYS A 220 -22.18 -6.53 -11.29
CA LYS A 220 -21.85 -5.23 -10.70
C LYS A 220 -21.45 -5.39 -9.24
N LEU A 221 -20.43 -4.64 -8.85
CA LEU A 221 -20.00 -4.56 -7.46
C LEU A 221 -20.92 -3.60 -6.70
N LYS A 222 -21.77 -4.14 -5.82
CA LYS A 222 -22.58 -3.37 -4.87
C LYS A 222 -21.86 -3.33 -3.53
N ALA A 223 -21.63 -2.12 -3.03
CA ALA A 223 -20.96 -1.89 -1.75
C ALA A 223 -21.38 -0.54 -1.18
N THR A 224 -21.24 -0.37 0.13
CA THR A 224 -21.46 0.91 0.79
C THR A 224 -20.39 1.90 0.35
N ILE A 225 -20.81 3.09 -0.11
CA ILE A 225 -19.87 4.15 -0.48
C ILE A 225 -19.39 4.83 0.80
N LYS A 226 -18.08 4.78 1.05
CA LYS A 226 -17.45 5.45 2.20
C LYS A 226 -17.11 6.90 1.86
N SER A 227 -16.53 7.16 0.70
CA SER A 227 -16.16 8.50 0.28
C SER A 227 -15.97 8.63 -1.24
N ARG A 228 -15.91 9.89 -1.70
CA ARG A 228 -15.53 10.24 -3.07
C ARG A 228 -14.47 11.33 -3.00
N SER A 229 -13.46 11.24 -3.83
CA SER A 229 -12.43 12.28 -3.98
C SER A 229 -12.23 12.61 -5.45
N LEU A 230 -11.92 13.87 -5.70
CA LEU A 230 -11.72 14.44 -7.03
C LEU A 230 -10.49 15.32 -6.99
N PHE A 231 -9.55 15.13 -7.91
CA PHE A 231 -8.37 15.98 -8.02
C PHE A 231 -7.84 16.03 -9.45
N PHE A 232 -7.14 17.11 -9.77
CA PHE A 232 -6.41 17.22 -11.03
C PHE A 232 -5.02 16.60 -10.89
N HIS A 233 -4.60 15.88 -11.91
CA HIS A 233 -3.23 15.43 -12.05
C HIS A 233 -2.30 16.62 -12.20
N THR A 234 -1.15 16.54 -11.54
CA THR A 234 -0.06 17.47 -11.73
C THR A 234 1.16 16.72 -12.28
N PRO A 235 2.07 17.37 -13.03
CA PRO A 235 3.29 16.72 -13.53
C PRO A 235 4.10 16.04 -12.42
N GLU A 236 4.17 16.65 -11.24
CA GLU A 236 4.90 16.13 -10.09
C GLU A 236 4.36 14.77 -9.61
N MET A 237 3.07 14.48 -9.83
CA MET A 237 2.51 13.17 -9.49
C MET A 237 3.08 12.05 -10.36
N TYR A 238 3.36 12.33 -11.63
CA TYR A 238 3.96 11.38 -12.57
C TYR A 238 5.47 11.26 -12.37
N GLU A 239 6.13 12.36 -12.03
CA GLU A 239 7.58 12.37 -11.75
C GLU A 239 7.94 11.74 -10.39
N ARG A 240 6.96 11.55 -9.50
CA ARG A 240 7.18 11.03 -8.15
C ARG A 240 7.55 9.54 -8.15
N TYR A 241 7.18 8.78 -9.17
CA TYR A 241 7.43 7.34 -9.18
C TYR A 241 7.73 6.81 -10.58
N ASP A 242 8.67 5.88 -10.67
CA ASP A 242 8.99 5.21 -11.93
C ASP A 242 8.27 3.85 -12.01
N THR A 243 7.26 3.76 -12.87
CA THR A 243 6.55 2.49 -13.12
C THR A 243 7.40 1.54 -13.97
N PHE A 244 8.33 2.05 -14.77
CA PHE A 244 9.18 1.26 -15.68
C PHE A 244 10.31 0.52 -14.96
N ALA A 245 10.64 0.90 -13.71
CA ALA A 245 11.56 0.13 -12.85
C ALA A 245 11.11 -1.33 -12.70
N LYS A 246 9.80 -1.58 -12.69
CA LYS A 246 9.20 -2.92 -12.66
C LYS A 246 9.53 -3.78 -13.88
N MET A 247 9.58 -3.20 -15.09
CA MET A 247 9.98 -3.95 -16.30
C MET A 247 11.42 -4.46 -16.20
N LYS A 248 12.30 -3.69 -15.55
CA LYS A 248 13.70 -4.11 -15.33
C LYS A 248 13.82 -5.30 -14.37
N ARG A 249 12.95 -5.39 -13.35
CA ARG A 249 12.89 -6.53 -12.41
C ARG A 249 12.34 -7.79 -13.07
N TYR A 250 11.22 -7.69 -13.80
CA TYR A 250 10.67 -8.81 -14.57
C TYR A 250 11.67 -9.37 -15.58
N ASN A 251 12.44 -8.50 -16.27
CA ASN A 251 13.46 -8.95 -17.22
C ASN A 251 14.65 -9.68 -16.57
N LYS A 252 14.92 -9.48 -15.27
CA LYS A 252 15.97 -10.23 -14.55
C LYS A 252 15.50 -11.61 -14.10
N GLU A 253 14.24 -11.74 -13.70
CA GLU A 253 13.64 -13.02 -13.27
C GLU A 253 13.23 -13.89 -14.47
N TRP A 254 12.90 -13.29 -15.63
CA TRP A 254 12.66 -14.00 -16.88
C TRP A 254 13.97 -14.46 -17.56
N GLN A 255 14.48 -15.63 -17.18
CA GLN A 255 15.45 -16.39 -17.99
C GLN A 255 14.77 -17.11 -19.17
N GLY A 256 14.02 -16.39 -20.01
CA GLY A 256 13.25 -17.01 -21.11
C GLY A 256 13.01 -16.03 -22.26
N HIS A 257 13.91 -16.05 -23.24
CA HIS A 257 13.92 -15.25 -24.47
C HIS A 257 14.26 -13.76 -24.32
N LYS A 258 15.45 -13.39 -24.80
CA LYS A 258 15.82 -12.00 -25.12
C LYS A 258 14.79 -11.44 -26.09
N ARG A 259 13.98 -10.48 -25.65
CA ARG A 259 13.27 -9.59 -26.57
C ARG A 259 14.23 -8.47 -26.94
N GLU A 260 14.50 -8.32 -28.23
CA GLU A 260 15.15 -7.11 -28.73
C GLU A 260 14.28 -5.91 -28.33
N ALA A 261 14.88 -4.91 -27.68
CA ALA A 261 14.18 -3.69 -27.37
C ALA A 261 13.78 -3.01 -28.69
N PRO A 262 12.49 -2.71 -28.93
CA PRO A 262 12.12 -1.94 -30.11
C PRO A 262 12.80 -0.58 -30.01
N VAL A 263 13.62 -0.27 -31.02
CA VAL A 263 14.25 1.04 -31.18
C VAL A 263 13.17 2.02 -31.60
N TYR A 264 12.67 2.83 -30.67
CA TYR A 264 11.79 3.95 -30.98
C TYR A 264 12.63 5.15 -31.39
N THR A 265 12.76 5.39 -32.70
CA THR A 265 13.25 6.66 -33.23
C THR A 265 12.12 7.68 -33.14
N TYR A 266 12.24 8.62 -32.20
CA TYR A 266 11.40 9.81 -32.19
C TYR A 266 11.85 10.73 -33.32
N THR A 267 11.01 10.89 -34.35
CA THR A 267 11.17 11.93 -35.37
C THR A 267 10.31 13.12 -34.95
N PRO A 268 10.90 14.26 -34.55
CA PRO A 268 10.13 15.46 -34.23
C PRO A 268 9.30 15.87 -35.46
N PRO A 269 8.04 16.35 -35.28
CA PRO A 269 7.30 16.96 -36.37
C PRO A 269 8.11 18.12 -36.95
N GLN A 270 8.45 18.06 -38.24
CA GLN A 270 9.04 19.21 -38.93
C GLN A 270 8.06 20.38 -38.82
N GLU A 271 8.54 21.52 -38.32
CA GLU A 271 7.79 22.77 -38.31
C GLU A 271 7.26 23.01 -39.73
N ARG A 272 5.94 22.85 -39.91
CA ARG A 272 5.27 23.34 -41.11
C ARG A 272 5.46 24.85 -41.09
N SER A 273 6.45 25.31 -41.85
CA SER A 273 6.60 26.71 -42.20
C SER A 273 5.23 27.25 -42.61
N LYS A 274 4.74 28.23 -41.84
CA LYS A 274 3.57 29.01 -42.19
C LYS A 274 3.88 29.71 -43.50
N LYS A 275 3.44 29.15 -44.64
CA LYS A 275 3.32 29.92 -45.87
C LYS A 275 2.15 30.88 -45.67
N LYS A 276 2.49 32.18 -45.69
CA LYS A 276 1.56 33.28 -45.94
C LYS A 276 0.86 33.06 -47.28
#